data_AF-A0A3B9GCY6-F1
#
_entry.id   AF-A0A3B9GCY6-F1
#
_cell.length_a   1.000
_cell.length_b   1.000
_cell.length_c   1.000
_cell.angle_alpha   90.00
_cell.angle_beta   90.00
_cell.angle_gamma   90.00
#
_symmetry.space_group_name_H-M   'P 1'
#
loop_
_entity.id
_entity.type
_entity.pdbx_description
1 polymer ?
#
loop_
_entity_poly.entity_id
_entity_poly.type
_entity_poly.pdbx_seq_one_letter_code
_entity_poly.pdbx_strand_id
1 'polypeptide(L)'
;MLLSSSVFAEPLIDSWHTADSGRYARIWASQDQETDERQKGVRSSLKTWDSADYPGVRVGDQPMPVYAGVQGISYSEDYVYIKSTGLATNTMGPWFLNEAQTTDFPSFPGNAAILYRFPRSSGYPKNYAPATRTPTNVGTCGLFVDGVPLFNTSDTFSYDTSAGGDQEPTNQNRGDGYWNRDAFTNEGVTFDAGNAHQAMEQFHYHASPNALRSTLGDSIDYNPAVVYKGIGKASPYTENFNGKHSPILAWANDGLPMYGPYGYSDPSDATSEVRRMVSGYQKRDGTNGSTNLVATGRTTMPQWVVAQGVRTTRTLSSAFYGPNVSSAFTIGHYMEDYEYKGHLTSDVTNARFAQYSSASLGVFQSRWFFDLNEYNVRFCVTPEFPEGTWAYFTAVDDNGTPVYPYNLAWHYFGDPTVASGVTEIDETVIEVFTGAAEKGTQFETATLADDTVTVIWNGIEGGAYQITESFDLKTWTTGPSFAADDQMITLTETGNLRKFYKIEQTGLADYDTTEFGTAAGGGGPG
;
A
#
# COMPACT_ATOMS: atom_id res chain seq x y z
N MET A 1 37.05 -21.51 18.01
CA MET A 1 36.03 -20.48 18.29
C MET A 1 35.27 -20.29 16.99
N LEU A 2 34.18 -21.04 16.79
CA LEU A 2 33.29 -20.82 15.65
C LEU A 2 32.56 -19.50 15.93
N LEU A 3 32.92 -18.46 15.19
CA LEU A 3 32.13 -17.24 15.13
C LEU A 3 30.81 -17.61 14.44
N SER A 4 29.78 -17.80 15.24
CA SER A 4 28.39 -17.68 14.81
C SER A 4 28.21 -16.27 14.28
N SER A 5 28.35 -16.06 12.98
CA SER A 5 27.77 -14.90 12.32
C SER A 5 26.26 -15.05 12.41
N SER A 6 25.64 -14.41 13.39
CA SER A 6 24.22 -14.12 13.31
C SER A 6 24.03 -13.27 12.06
N VAL A 7 23.49 -13.86 11.00
CA VAL A 7 22.96 -13.12 9.86
C VAL A 7 21.83 -12.30 10.45
N PHE A 8 22.07 -11.03 10.78
CA PHE A 8 20.99 -10.13 11.11
C PHE A 8 20.18 -9.97 9.82
N ALA A 9 18.86 -10.20 9.90
CA ALA A 9 17.95 -9.79 8.84
C ALA A 9 18.16 -8.29 8.60
N GLU A 10 18.18 -7.86 7.34
CA GLU A 10 18.18 -6.45 6.99
C GLU A 10 16.75 -6.11 6.61
N PRO A 11 15.94 -5.50 7.51
CA PRO A 11 14.50 -5.39 7.29
C PRO A 11 14.15 -4.67 5.98
N LEU A 12 14.99 -3.72 5.56
CA LEU A 12 14.83 -3.02 4.28
C LEU A 12 15.08 -3.91 3.05
N ILE A 13 15.89 -4.96 3.15
CA ILE A 13 16.12 -5.91 2.05
C ILE A 13 15.08 -7.03 2.10
N ASP A 14 14.74 -7.50 3.29
CA ASP A 14 13.95 -8.73 3.48
C ASP A 14 12.43 -8.50 3.49
N SER A 15 11.95 -7.25 3.59
CA SER A 15 10.51 -6.96 3.72
C SER A 15 9.72 -7.01 2.40
N TRP A 16 10.38 -7.01 1.24
CA TRP A 16 9.71 -6.89 -0.07
C TRP A 16 8.97 -8.17 -0.45
N HIS A 17 7.72 -8.03 -0.91
CA HIS A 17 6.89 -9.15 -1.33
C HIS A 17 7.30 -9.62 -2.72
N THR A 18 8.00 -10.76 -2.77
CA THR A 18 8.52 -11.36 -4.01
C THR A 18 7.88 -12.71 -4.35
N ALA A 19 7.05 -13.25 -3.45
CA ALA A 19 6.47 -14.58 -3.60
C ALA A 19 5.62 -14.71 -4.87
N ASP A 20 4.95 -13.62 -5.29
CA ASP A 20 4.03 -13.59 -6.43
C ASP A 20 4.60 -12.93 -7.70
N SER A 21 5.88 -12.55 -7.71
CA SER A 21 6.51 -11.82 -8.82
C SER A 21 6.58 -12.61 -10.14
N GLY A 22 6.21 -13.90 -10.14
CA GLY A 22 6.09 -14.74 -11.33
C GLY A 22 4.71 -14.72 -12.00
N ARG A 23 3.77 -13.91 -11.49
CA ARG A 23 2.41 -13.76 -12.02
C ARG A 23 2.27 -12.47 -12.81
N TYR A 24 1.48 -12.50 -13.88
CA TYR A 24 1.14 -11.25 -14.57
C TYR A 24 0.20 -10.37 -13.73
N ALA A 25 0.35 -9.06 -13.85
CA ALA A 25 -0.60 -8.09 -13.33
C ALA A 25 -1.97 -8.29 -13.97
N ARG A 26 -3.02 -8.04 -13.20
CA ARG A 26 -4.40 -8.25 -13.64
C ARG A 26 -5.33 -7.14 -13.23
N ILE A 27 -6.32 -6.88 -14.07
CA ILE A 27 -7.44 -6.00 -13.74
C ILE A 27 -8.78 -6.72 -13.93
N TRP A 28 -9.76 -6.35 -13.12
CA TRP A 28 -11.15 -6.38 -13.53
C TRP A 28 -11.49 -5.00 -14.10
N ALA A 29 -11.75 -4.94 -15.40
CA ALA A 29 -12.15 -3.71 -16.10
C ALA A 29 -13.63 -3.35 -15.83
N SER A 30 -14.43 -4.27 -15.29
CA SER A 30 -15.84 -4.02 -14.96
C SER A 30 -16.35 -4.84 -13.77
N GLN A 31 -17.49 -4.41 -13.23
CA GLN A 31 -18.15 -5.11 -12.12
C GLN A 31 -18.60 -6.54 -12.49
N ASP A 32 -18.97 -6.75 -13.75
CA ASP A 32 -19.39 -8.06 -14.26
C ASP A 32 -18.20 -9.03 -14.29
N GLN A 33 -17.01 -8.57 -14.67
CA GLN A 33 -15.81 -9.40 -14.61
C GLN A 33 -15.53 -9.83 -13.17
N GLU A 34 -15.48 -8.90 -12.19
CA GLU A 34 -15.29 -9.28 -10.79
C GLU A 34 -16.36 -10.28 -10.32
N THR A 35 -17.62 -10.05 -10.68
CA THR A 35 -18.74 -10.92 -10.30
C THR A 35 -18.58 -12.33 -10.87
N ASP A 36 -18.20 -12.44 -12.15
CA ASP A 36 -17.99 -13.72 -12.83
C ASP A 36 -16.85 -14.51 -12.18
N GLU A 37 -15.75 -13.84 -11.83
CA GLU A 37 -14.60 -14.51 -11.22
C GLU A 37 -14.91 -14.94 -9.79
N ARG A 38 -15.49 -14.06 -8.98
CA ARG A 38 -15.75 -14.32 -7.55
C ARG A 38 -16.93 -15.26 -7.30
N GLN A 39 -18.00 -15.13 -8.07
CA GLN A 39 -19.26 -15.83 -7.79
C GLN A 39 -19.55 -16.99 -8.73
N LYS A 40 -19.03 -16.96 -9.97
CA LYS A 40 -19.24 -18.03 -10.97
C LYS A 40 -18.01 -18.91 -11.16
N GLY A 41 -16.86 -18.53 -10.61
CA GLY A 41 -15.59 -19.25 -10.77
C GLY A 41 -15.04 -19.19 -12.20
N VAL A 42 -15.45 -18.17 -12.97
CA VAL A 42 -14.99 -17.98 -14.36
C VAL A 42 -13.90 -16.92 -14.35
N ARG A 43 -12.65 -17.30 -14.71
CA ARG A 43 -11.53 -16.35 -14.78
C ARG A 43 -11.81 -15.32 -15.88
N SER A 44 -12.15 -14.10 -15.47
CA SER A 44 -12.59 -12.99 -16.32
C SER A 44 -11.63 -11.80 -16.27
N SER A 45 -10.70 -11.80 -15.29
CA SER A 45 -9.63 -10.81 -15.18
C SER A 45 -8.72 -10.80 -16.41
N LEU A 46 -8.26 -9.61 -16.76
CA LEU A 46 -7.46 -9.34 -17.94
C LEU A 46 -5.99 -9.27 -17.59
N LYS A 47 -5.11 -9.74 -18.49
CA LYS A 47 -3.66 -9.59 -18.41
C LYS A 47 -3.09 -8.52 -19.35
N THR A 48 -3.92 -8.09 -20.27
CA THR A 48 -3.67 -7.04 -21.25
C THR A 48 -4.94 -6.23 -21.36
N TRP A 49 -4.83 -4.93 -21.55
CA TRP A 49 -5.97 -4.06 -21.71
C TRP A 49 -5.59 -2.88 -22.60
N ASP A 50 -6.55 -2.43 -23.39
CA ASP A 50 -6.43 -1.27 -24.27
C ASP A 50 -7.61 -0.36 -23.94
N SER A 51 -7.34 0.89 -23.57
CA SER A 51 -8.36 1.89 -23.26
C SER A 51 -9.33 2.11 -24.42
N ALA A 52 -8.93 1.85 -25.67
CA ALA A 52 -9.78 1.93 -26.84
C ALA A 52 -10.92 0.88 -26.86
N ASP A 53 -10.76 -0.24 -26.14
CA ASP A 53 -11.77 -1.30 -26.04
C ASP A 53 -12.89 -0.95 -25.03
N TYR A 54 -12.71 0.07 -24.19
CA TYR A 54 -13.60 0.41 -23.08
C TYR A 54 -14.20 1.82 -23.23
N PRO A 55 -15.47 1.95 -23.63
CA PRO A 55 -16.11 3.24 -23.79
C PRO A 55 -16.11 4.06 -22.49
N GLY A 56 -15.38 5.18 -22.48
CA GLY A 56 -15.28 6.07 -21.31
C GLY A 56 -13.87 6.11 -20.71
N VAL A 57 -13.07 5.06 -20.94
CA VAL A 57 -11.65 5.03 -20.62
C VAL A 57 -10.88 5.83 -21.68
N ARG A 58 -9.81 6.51 -21.27
CA ARG A 58 -9.05 7.45 -22.11
C ARG A 58 -7.55 7.17 -22.16
N VAL A 59 -7.00 6.54 -21.11
CA VAL A 59 -5.56 6.29 -20.91
C VAL A 59 -5.34 5.03 -20.09
N GLY A 60 -4.12 4.50 -20.07
CA GLY A 60 -3.77 3.27 -19.35
C GLY A 60 -3.80 2.03 -20.23
N ASP A 61 -2.92 1.97 -21.24
CA ASP A 61 -2.83 0.81 -22.12
C ASP A 61 -1.73 -0.15 -21.63
N GLN A 62 -2.04 -1.44 -21.57
CA GLN A 62 -1.08 -2.51 -21.31
C GLN A 62 -1.23 -3.60 -22.40
N PRO A 63 -0.63 -3.40 -23.59
CA PRO A 63 -0.84 -4.27 -24.75
C PRO A 63 -0.14 -5.63 -24.64
N MET A 64 0.85 -5.76 -23.74
CA MET A 64 1.54 -7.01 -23.44
C MET A 64 1.41 -7.32 -21.94
N PRO A 65 1.32 -8.60 -21.55
CA PRO A 65 1.33 -8.98 -20.14
C PRO A 65 2.58 -8.43 -19.46
N VAL A 66 2.45 -8.00 -18.21
CA VAL A 66 3.57 -7.50 -17.40
C VAL A 66 3.57 -8.21 -16.06
N TYR A 67 4.74 -8.56 -15.53
CA TYR A 67 4.81 -9.20 -14.21
C TYR A 67 4.47 -8.21 -13.09
N ALA A 68 3.67 -8.66 -12.12
CA ALA A 68 3.21 -7.82 -11.03
C ALA A 68 4.29 -7.59 -9.96
N GLY A 69 4.18 -6.47 -9.26
CA GLY A 69 4.89 -6.16 -8.03
C GLY A 69 6.39 -5.89 -8.17
N VAL A 70 7.18 -6.33 -7.19
CA VAL A 70 8.64 -6.20 -7.17
C VAL A 70 9.27 -7.18 -8.16
N GLN A 71 10.13 -6.67 -9.03
CA GLN A 71 10.83 -7.44 -10.07
C GLN A 71 12.35 -7.42 -9.92
N GLY A 72 12.88 -6.67 -8.96
CA GLY A 72 14.30 -6.72 -8.64
C GLY A 72 14.62 -6.04 -7.31
N ILE A 73 15.56 -6.62 -6.57
CA ILE A 73 16.11 -6.05 -5.35
C ILE A 73 17.62 -6.19 -5.44
N SER A 74 18.31 -5.08 -5.24
CA SER A 74 19.77 -5.04 -5.16
C SER A 74 20.21 -4.02 -4.12
N TYR A 75 21.43 -4.13 -3.61
CA TYR A 75 21.92 -3.21 -2.60
C TYR A 75 23.40 -2.86 -2.79
N SER A 76 23.77 -1.65 -2.40
CA SER A 76 25.14 -1.17 -2.24
C SER A 76 25.46 -1.01 -0.74
N GLU A 77 26.61 -0.41 -0.41
CA GLU A 77 26.91 -0.04 0.98
C GLU A 77 25.85 0.91 1.55
N ASP A 78 25.36 1.85 0.74
CA ASP A 78 24.52 2.96 1.19
C ASP A 78 23.02 2.77 0.88
N TYR A 79 22.67 2.04 -0.18
CA TYR A 79 21.31 2.00 -0.70
C TYR A 79 20.78 0.59 -0.94
N VAL A 80 19.46 0.45 -0.83
CA VAL A 80 18.70 -0.67 -1.40
C VAL A 80 17.90 -0.13 -2.58
N TYR A 81 18.01 -0.81 -3.71
CA TYR A 81 17.37 -0.49 -4.98
C TYR A 81 16.26 -1.48 -5.28
N ILE A 82 15.10 -0.94 -5.65
CA ILE A 82 13.88 -1.70 -5.94
C ILE A 82 13.46 -1.41 -7.37
N LYS A 83 13.32 -2.48 -8.15
CA LYS A 83 12.66 -2.47 -9.46
C LYS A 83 11.23 -2.96 -9.28
N SER A 84 10.25 -2.20 -9.72
CA SER A 84 8.84 -2.59 -9.65
C SER A 84 8.06 -2.05 -10.83
N THR A 85 7.03 -2.78 -11.24
CA THR A 85 6.10 -2.34 -12.29
C THR A 85 5.09 -1.32 -11.76
N GLY A 86 5.02 -1.11 -10.44
CA GLY A 86 4.02 -0.26 -9.79
C GLY A 86 2.62 -0.86 -9.74
N LEU A 87 2.45 -2.08 -10.23
CA LEU A 87 1.19 -2.81 -10.28
C LEU A 87 1.15 -3.88 -9.18
N ALA A 88 0.01 -4.03 -8.50
CA ALA A 88 -0.12 -4.99 -7.42
C ALA A 88 -0.25 -6.45 -7.91
N THR A 89 0.05 -7.40 -7.03
CA THR A 89 -0.05 -8.85 -7.30
C THR A 89 -1.47 -9.40 -7.12
N ASN A 90 -2.35 -8.68 -6.42
CA ASN A 90 -3.79 -8.96 -6.45
C ASN A 90 -4.40 -8.49 -7.77
N THR A 91 -5.54 -9.08 -8.17
CA THR A 91 -6.36 -8.50 -9.24
C THR A 91 -6.83 -7.11 -8.81
N MET A 92 -6.50 -6.10 -9.60
CA MET A 92 -6.79 -4.69 -9.34
C MET A 92 -8.16 -4.29 -9.91
N GLY A 93 -8.75 -3.24 -9.37
CA GLY A 93 -10.05 -2.73 -9.84
C GLY A 93 -11.22 -3.61 -9.40
N PRO A 94 -12.41 -3.44 -10.00
CA PRO A 94 -12.75 -2.34 -10.92
C PRO A 94 -12.88 -0.98 -10.21
N TRP A 95 -12.87 0.11 -10.99
CA TRP A 95 -12.93 1.50 -10.49
C TRP A 95 -14.07 2.29 -11.12
N PHE A 96 -14.70 3.19 -10.35
CA PHE A 96 -15.90 3.91 -10.77
C PHE A 96 -15.89 5.39 -10.35
N LEU A 97 -16.67 6.22 -11.03
CA LEU A 97 -16.90 7.63 -10.67
C LEU A 97 -18.12 7.85 -9.77
N ASN A 98 -18.89 6.79 -9.47
CA ASN A 98 -20.11 6.90 -8.70
C ASN A 98 -20.35 5.70 -7.78
N GLU A 99 -21.01 5.95 -6.65
CA GLU A 99 -21.31 4.91 -5.65
C GLU A 99 -22.17 3.75 -6.14
N ALA A 100 -22.94 3.96 -7.21
CA ALA A 100 -23.75 2.92 -7.83
C ALA A 100 -22.93 1.97 -8.71
N GLN A 101 -21.65 2.29 -8.95
CA GLN A 101 -20.72 1.50 -9.78
C GLN A 101 -21.27 1.28 -11.20
N THR A 102 -21.80 2.35 -11.80
CA THR A 102 -22.39 2.33 -13.16
C THR A 102 -21.66 3.25 -14.13
N THR A 103 -20.65 3.98 -13.66
CA THR A 103 -19.86 4.90 -14.47
C THR A 103 -18.39 4.58 -14.24
N ASP A 104 -17.76 4.02 -15.26
CA ASP A 104 -16.37 3.58 -15.19
C ASP A 104 -15.42 4.76 -14.98
N PHE A 105 -14.34 4.51 -14.24
CA PHE A 105 -13.26 5.46 -14.10
C PHE A 105 -12.51 5.64 -15.44
N PRO A 106 -12.08 6.86 -15.82
CA PRO A 106 -11.64 7.15 -17.18
C PRO A 106 -10.20 6.74 -17.50
N SER A 107 -9.56 5.94 -16.64
CA SER A 107 -8.23 5.38 -16.89
C SER A 107 -8.07 3.98 -16.31
N PHE A 108 -7.09 3.24 -16.84
CA PHE A 108 -6.57 2.02 -16.22
C PHE A 108 -5.13 2.22 -15.76
N PRO A 109 -4.63 1.38 -14.84
CA PRO A 109 -3.22 1.42 -14.48
C PRO A 109 -2.35 0.87 -15.62
N GLY A 110 -1.06 1.23 -15.63
CA GLY A 110 -0.07 0.74 -16.59
C GLY A 110 1.29 0.52 -15.94
N ASN A 111 2.18 -0.23 -16.60
CA ASN A 111 3.53 -0.48 -16.12
C ASN A 111 4.31 0.84 -15.96
N ALA A 112 4.60 1.22 -14.73
CA ALA A 112 5.33 2.44 -14.39
C ALA A 112 6.86 2.26 -14.42
N ALA A 113 7.37 1.05 -14.69
CA ALA A 113 8.79 0.70 -14.80
C ALA A 113 9.67 1.44 -13.76
N ILE A 114 9.30 1.35 -12.49
CA ILE A 114 9.90 2.08 -11.37
C ILE A 114 11.26 1.49 -11.04
N LEU A 115 12.26 2.38 -10.90
CA LEU A 115 13.50 2.11 -10.18
C LEU A 115 13.60 3.12 -9.03
N TYR A 116 13.64 2.61 -7.80
CA TYR A 116 13.64 3.41 -6.57
C TYR A 116 14.81 3.02 -5.68
N ARG A 117 15.33 3.96 -4.89
CA ARG A 117 16.35 3.66 -3.87
C ARG A 117 15.94 4.15 -2.49
N PHE A 118 16.34 3.41 -1.46
CA PHE A 118 16.17 3.75 -0.05
C PHE A 118 17.51 3.65 0.69
N PRO A 119 17.80 4.54 1.66
CA PRO A 119 19.05 4.46 2.40
C PRO A 119 19.05 3.24 3.35
N ARG A 120 20.16 2.52 3.45
CA ARG A 120 20.33 1.41 4.40
C ARG A 120 20.40 1.86 5.85
N SER A 121 20.67 3.14 6.11
CA SER A 121 20.65 3.74 7.44
C SER A 121 20.05 5.14 7.40
N SER A 122 18.87 5.30 7.98
CA SER A 122 18.26 6.61 8.24
C SER A 122 18.58 7.15 9.65
N GLY A 123 18.95 6.27 10.59
CA GLY A 123 19.73 6.60 11.79
C GLY A 123 19.08 7.56 12.79
N TYR A 124 17.75 7.69 12.84
CA TYR A 124 17.09 8.62 13.75
C TYR A 124 17.06 8.09 15.20
N PRO A 125 17.75 8.74 16.16
CA PRO A 125 17.72 8.30 17.55
C PRO A 125 16.35 8.54 18.21
N LYS A 126 16.07 7.89 19.34
CA LYS A 126 14.83 8.05 20.10
C LYS A 126 14.48 9.50 20.46
N ASN A 127 15.47 10.35 20.66
CA ASN A 127 15.30 11.77 20.97
C ASN A 127 15.34 12.68 19.73
N TYR A 128 15.30 12.11 18.52
CA TYR A 128 15.26 12.87 17.28
C TYR A 128 14.04 13.80 17.25
N ALA A 129 14.28 15.02 16.82
CA ALA A 129 13.26 16.03 16.57
C ALA A 129 13.55 16.65 15.20
N PRO A 130 12.58 16.71 14.28
CA PRO A 130 12.82 17.23 12.94
C PRO A 130 13.22 18.70 12.99
N ALA A 131 14.39 19.03 12.43
CA ALA A 131 14.88 20.41 12.36
C ALA A 131 14.16 21.23 11.28
N THR A 132 13.74 20.55 10.21
CA THR A 132 13.02 21.11 9.07
C THR A 132 11.69 20.38 8.92
N ARG A 133 10.64 21.12 8.56
CA ARG A 133 9.33 20.55 8.24
C ARG A 133 9.21 20.46 6.72
N THR A 134 9.31 19.26 6.17
CA THR A 134 9.28 19.02 4.72
C THR A 134 7.95 18.36 4.33
N PRO A 135 7.11 19.01 3.50
CA PRO A 135 5.79 18.46 3.17
C PRO A 135 5.91 17.11 2.48
N THR A 136 4.92 16.25 2.68
CA THR A 136 4.80 15.03 1.88
C THR A 136 4.52 15.36 0.42
N ASN A 137 5.10 14.58 -0.48
CA ASN A 137 4.91 14.80 -1.91
C ASN A 137 3.45 14.51 -2.29
N VAL A 138 2.92 15.26 -3.25
CA VAL A 138 1.61 14.95 -3.87
C VAL A 138 1.66 13.70 -4.77
N GLY A 139 2.86 13.26 -5.14
CA GLY A 139 3.10 11.98 -5.81
C GLY A 139 3.73 10.96 -4.87
N THR A 140 4.62 10.12 -5.42
CA THR A 140 5.26 9.04 -4.68
C THR A 140 6.04 9.53 -3.45
N CYS A 141 5.57 9.11 -2.28
CA CYS A 141 6.14 9.36 -0.96
C CYS A 141 6.95 8.20 -0.40
N GLY A 142 7.05 7.12 -1.16
CA GLY A 142 7.69 5.86 -0.80
C GLY A 142 7.12 4.73 -1.65
N LEU A 143 7.47 3.49 -1.34
CA LEU A 143 6.88 2.30 -1.95
C LEU A 143 6.32 1.39 -0.87
N PHE A 144 5.13 0.85 -1.12
CA PHE A 144 4.66 -0.33 -0.43
C PHE A 144 5.52 -1.54 -0.82
N VAL A 145 5.60 -2.55 0.05
CA VAL A 145 6.51 -3.69 -0.11
C VAL A 145 6.13 -4.61 -1.26
N ASP A 146 4.93 -4.48 -1.82
CA ASP A 146 4.56 -5.07 -3.12
C ASP A 146 5.06 -4.26 -4.33
N GLY A 147 5.66 -3.10 -4.11
CA GLY A 147 6.21 -2.22 -5.13
C GLY A 147 5.23 -1.14 -5.63
N VAL A 148 4.01 -1.07 -5.10
CA VAL A 148 3.05 -0.02 -5.45
C VAL A 148 3.44 1.31 -4.78
N PRO A 149 3.39 2.46 -5.50
CA PRO A 149 3.60 3.78 -4.92
C PRO A 149 2.73 4.10 -3.70
N LEU A 150 3.37 4.64 -2.66
CA LEU A 150 2.70 5.28 -1.51
C LEU A 150 2.43 6.74 -1.84
N PHE A 151 1.17 7.18 -1.81
CA PHE A 151 0.79 8.59 -1.95
C PHE A 151 0.39 9.19 -0.59
N ASN A 152 0.44 10.52 -0.47
CA ASN A 152 0.05 11.20 0.76
C ASN A 152 -1.49 11.33 0.89
N THR A 153 -2.00 12.10 1.85
CA THR A 153 -3.46 12.20 2.10
C THR A 153 -4.21 13.18 1.20
N SER A 154 -3.52 13.83 0.26
CA SER A 154 -4.06 14.93 -0.55
C SER A 154 -4.47 14.44 -1.93
N ASP A 155 -5.65 14.84 -2.40
CA ASP A 155 -6.05 14.66 -3.81
C ASP A 155 -5.54 15.80 -4.72
N THR A 156 -4.80 16.76 -4.13
CA THR A 156 -4.18 17.95 -4.74
C THR A 156 -5.11 19.13 -5.03
N PHE A 157 -6.38 19.04 -4.66
CA PHE A 157 -7.37 20.09 -4.82
C PHE A 157 -7.81 20.68 -3.48
N SER A 158 -8.41 21.86 -3.55
CA SER A 158 -8.92 22.57 -2.40
C SER A 158 -10.17 23.37 -2.74
N TYR A 159 -10.88 23.82 -1.71
CA TYR A 159 -12.00 24.74 -1.87
C TYR A 159 -11.54 26.09 -2.42
N ASP A 160 -12.32 26.65 -3.36
CA ASP A 160 -12.20 28.03 -3.82
C ASP A 160 -13.39 28.82 -3.27
N THR A 161 -13.12 29.71 -2.31
CA THR A 161 -14.14 30.50 -1.64
C THR A 161 -14.85 31.45 -2.60
N SER A 162 -14.14 31.96 -3.62
CA SER A 162 -14.69 32.90 -4.59
C SER A 162 -15.59 32.22 -5.62
N ALA A 163 -15.26 30.99 -6.01
CA ALA A 163 -16.08 30.13 -6.87
C ALA A 163 -17.21 29.42 -6.11
N GLY A 164 -17.11 29.33 -4.78
CA GLY A 164 -18.12 28.72 -3.91
C GLY A 164 -18.15 27.20 -3.97
N GLY A 165 -17.06 26.55 -4.39
CA GLY A 165 -16.99 25.11 -4.61
C GLY A 165 -15.57 24.55 -4.55
N ASP A 166 -15.48 23.23 -4.42
CA ASP A 166 -14.21 22.53 -4.59
C ASP A 166 -13.68 22.70 -6.01
N GLN A 167 -12.36 22.80 -6.12
CA GLN A 167 -11.73 22.62 -7.42
C GLN A 167 -11.54 21.14 -7.72
N GLU A 168 -11.44 20.82 -9.00
CA GLU A 168 -11.48 19.46 -9.51
C GLU A 168 -10.60 19.35 -10.77
N PRO A 169 -10.17 18.14 -11.16
CA PRO A 169 -9.34 17.96 -12.36
C PRO A 169 -9.94 18.58 -13.64
N THR A 170 -11.27 18.71 -13.71
CA THR A 170 -11.99 19.20 -14.90
C THR A 170 -11.94 20.71 -15.09
N ASN A 171 -11.66 21.49 -14.04
CA ASN A 171 -11.75 22.96 -14.08
C ASN A 171 -10.40 23.68 -14.13
N GLN A 172 -9.28 22.94 -14.21
CA GLN A 172 -7.90 23.45 -14.34
C GLN A 172 -7.48 24.47 -13.27
N ASN A 173 -8.11 24.42 -12.09
CA ASN A 173 -7.75 25.23 -10.92
C ASN A 173 -7.53 24.28 -9.73
N ARG A 174 -6.72 24.69 -8.76
CA ARG A 174 -6.37 23.88 -7.57
C ARG A 174 -7.01 24.40 -6.29
N GLY A 175 -7.67 25.56 -6.36
CA GLY A 175 -8.36 26.22 -5.24
C GLY A 175 -7.43 27.09 -4.42
N ASP A 176 -7.92 27.56 -3.27
CA ASP A 176 -7.22 28.56 -2.47
C ASP A 176 -6.08 27.97 -1.60
N GLY A 177 -6.02 26.64 -1.47
CA GLY A 177 -5.06 25.91 -0.64
C GLY A 177 -5.33 26.00 0.87
N TYR A 178 -6.50 26.51 1.29
CA TYR A 178 -6.89 26.65 2.71
C TYR A 178 -7.63 25.44 3.27
N TRP A 179 -8.50 24.86 2.45
CA TRP A 179 -9.29 23.69 2.79
C TRP A 179 -8.95 22.64 1.75
N ASN A 180 -7.88 21.89 2.01
CA ASN A 180 -7.28 20.94 1.09
C ASN A 180 -8.01 19.60 1.22
N ARG A 181 -8.49 19.08 0.10
CA ARG A 181 -9.36 17.90 0.08
C ARG A 181 -8.57 16.65 0.49
N ASP A 182 -9.22 15.87 1.34
CA ASP A 182 -8.73 14.60 1.85
C ASP A 182 -9.00 13.48 0.84
N ALA A 183 -7.96 12.86 0.27
CA ALA A 183 -8.07 11.90 -0.83
C ALA A 183 -8.98 10.72 -0.51
N PHE A 184 -8.85 10.10 0.66
CA PHE A 184 -9.69 8.95 1.02
C PHE A 184 -11.17 9.32 1.06
N THR A 185 -11.50 10.51 1.56
CA THR A 185 -12.89 10.99 1.63
C THR A 185 -13.42 11.44 0.27
N ASN A 186 -12.58 12.05 -0.56
CA ASN A 186 -12.98 12.73 -1.79
C ASN A 186 -12.89 11.87 -3.04
N GLU A 187 -11.94 10.94 -3.06
CA GLU A 187 -11.67 10.03 -4.17
C GLU A 187 -12.10 8.61 -3.85
N GLY A 188 -12.50 8.31 -2.62
CA GLY A 188 -12.80 6.95 -2.17
C GLY A 188 -13.85 6.20 -2.99
N VAL A 189 -14.74 6.90 -3.72
CA VAL A 189 -15.67 6.29 -4.69
C VAL A 189 -14.94 5.60 -5.86
N THR A 190 -13.74 6.07 -6.15
CA THR A 190 -12.86 5.60 -7.23
C THR A 190 -11.91 4.51 -6.80
N PHE A 191 -11.87 4.14 -5.52
CA PHE A 191 -10.96 3.10 -5.02
C PHE A 191 -11.51 1.70 -5.26
N ASP A 192 -10.63 0.77 -5.59
CA ASP A 192 -10.93 -0.66 -5.62
C ASP A 192 -11.02 -1.26 -4.21
N ALA A 193 -11.25 -2.58 -4.14
CA ALA A 193 -11.33 -3.30 -2.89
C ALA A 193 -10.05 -3.24 -2.04
N GLY A 194 -8.89 -3.00 -2.65
CA GLY A 194 -7.60 -2.86 -2.01
C GLY A 194 -7.33 -1.46 -1.44
N ASN A 195 -8.26 -0.51 -1.61
CA ASN A 195 -8.08 0.93 -1.38
C ASN A 195 -7.05 1.60 -2.30
N ALA A 196 -6.96 1.14 -3.55
CA ALA A 196 -6.13 1.77 -4.57
C ALA A 196 -6.92 2.22 -5.79
N HIS A 197 -6.35 3.18 -6.49
CA HIS A 197 -6.77 3.61 -7.81
C HIS A 197 -5.57 4.14 -8.59
N GLN A 198 -5.82 4.81 -9.70
CA GLN A 198 -4.79 5.32 -10.58
C GLN A 198 -5.00 6.81 -10.87
N ALA A 199 -3.90 7.55 -10.87
CA ALA A 199 -3.82 8.89 -11.44
C ALA A 199 -3.19 8.76 -12.83
N MET A 200 -4.01 8.90 -13.88
CA MET A 200 -3.65 8.43 -15.22
C MET A 200 -3.34 6.93 -15.16
N GLU A 201 -2.08 6.53 -15.39
CA GLU A 201 -1.63 5.13 -15.37
C GLU A 201 -0.96 4.75 -14.04
N GLN A 202 -0.70 5.72 -13.16
CA GLN A 202 0.02 5.50 -11.89
C GLN A 202 -0.91 4.91 -10.84
N PHE A 203 -0.90 3.58 -10.70
CA PHE A 203 -1.58 2.89 -9.61
C PHE A 203 -0.93 3.20 -8.25
N HIS A 204 -1.71 3.48 -7.22
CA HIS A 204 -1.18 3.87 -5.91
C HIS A 204 -2.18 3.69 -4.76
N TYR A 205 -1.65 3.73 -3.53
CA TYR A 205 -2.45 3.74 -2.29
C TYR A 205 -2.33 5.08 -1.56
N HIS A 206 -3.48 5.67 -1.21
CA HIS A 206 -3.56 6.80 -0.26
C HIS A 206 -3.74 6.34 1.19
N ALA A 207 -4.34 5.16 1.39
CA ALA A 207 -4.77 4.66 2.69
C ALA A 207 -4.26 3.23 2.96
N SER A 208 -4.80 2.56 4.00
CA SER A 208 -4.44 1.17 4.34
C SER A 208 -4.61 0.25 3.13
N PRO A 209 -3.55 -0.40 2.63
CA PRO A 209 -3.61 -1.25 1.44
C PRO A 209 -4.18 -2.63 1.81
N ASN A 210 -5.50 -2.77 1.80
CA ASN A 210 -6.19 -3.94 2.36
C ASN A 210 -5.79 -5.26 1.69
N ALA A 211 -5.59 -5.23 0.37
CA ALA A 211 -5.13 -6.39 -0.38
C ALA A 211 -3.71 -6.81 0.05
N LEU A 212 -2.78 -5.87 0.13
CA LEU A 212 -1.41 -6.12 0.58
C LEU A 212 -1.37 -6.64 2.03
N ARG A 213 -2.13 -6.01 2.94
CA ARG A 213 -2.26 -6.47 4.33
C ARG A 213 -2.70 -7.93 4.39
N SER A 214 -3.67 -8.32 3.57
CA SER A 214 -4.12 -9.71 3.49
C SER A 214 -3.03 -10.63 2.94
N THR A 215 -2.33 -10.22 1.88
CA THR A 215 -1.23 -10.99 1.28
C THR A 215 -0.10 -11.26 2.28
N LEU A 216 0.21 -10.28 3.13
CA LEU A 216 1.25 -10.38 4.16
C LEU A 216 0.79 -11.07 5.45
N GLY A 217 -0.47 -11.54 5.51
CA GLY A 217 -1.02 -12.22 6.69
C GLY A 217 -1.20 -11.32 7.91
N ASP A 218 -1.41 -10.02 7.69
CA ASP A 218 -1.80 -9.07 8.74
C ASP A 218 -3.22 -9.39 9.28
N SER A 219 -3.70 -8.59 10.22
CA SER A 219 -5.01 -8.74 10.88
C SER A 219 -6.22 -8.38 9.99
N ILE A 220 -6.35 -9.05 8.85
CA ILE A 220 -7.44 -8.87 7.89
C ILE A 220 -7.79 -10.22 7.25
N ASP A 221 -9.08 -10.55 7.21
CA ASP A 221 -9.59 -11.74 6.53
C ASP A 221 -9.91 -11.42 5.07
N TYR A 222 -9.64 -12.38 4.18
CA TYR A 222 -10.04 -12.32 2.78
C TYR A 222 -11.11 -13.37 2.44
N ASN A 223 -12.23 -12.92 1.88
CA ASN A 223 -13.28 -13.78 1.35
C ASN A 223 -13.36 -13.62 -0.18
N PRO A 224 -12.88 -14.61 -0.97
CA PRO A 224 -12.85 -14.49 -2.42
C PRO A 224 -14.23 -14.43 -3.07
N ALA A 225 -15.30 -14.88 -2.40
CA ALA A 225 -16.65 -14.91 -2.95
C ALA A 225 -17.41 -13.57 -2.85
N VAL A 226 -16.88 -12.61 -2.10
CA VAL A 226 -17.54 -11.31 -1.88
C VAL A 226 -17.13 -10.32 -2.96
N VAL A 227 -18.12 -9.80 -3.67
CA VAL A 227 -17.95 -8.75 -4.68
C VAL A 227 -17.93 -7.39 -3.99
N TYR A 228 -16.95 -6.55 -4.32
CA TYR A 228 -16.82 -5.23 -3.74
C TYR A 228 -17.96 -4.30 -4.16
N LYS A 229 -18.43 -3.46 -3.21
CA LYS A 229 -19.55 -2.53 -3.41
C LYS A 229 -19.25 -1.09 -2.99
N GLY A 230 -17.97 -0.74 -2.84
CA GLY A 230 -17.53 0.58 -2.40
C GLY A 230 -17.26 0.65 -0.90
N ILE A 231 -16.65 1.76 -0.47
CA ILE A 231 -16.28 2.03 0.91
C ILE A 231 -17.52 1.99 1.83
N GLY A 232 -17.38 1.33 2.98
CA GLY A 232 -18.45 1.19 3.97
C GLY A 232 -19.58 0.22 3.57
N LYS A 233 -19.43 -0.48 2.44
CA LYS A 233 -20.40 -1.48 1.94
C LYS A 233 -19.72 -2.87 1.92
N ALA A 234 -20.18 -3.79 1.06
CA ALA A 234 -19.59 -5.12 0.97
C ALA A 234 -18.14 -5.06 0.46
N SER A 235 -17.24 -5.76 1.14
CA SER A 235 -15.82 -5.85 0.82
C SER A 235 -15.33 -7.29 0.98
N PRO A 236 -14.47 -7.78 0.08
CA PRO A 236 -13.80 -9.06 0.27
C PRO A 236 -12.78 -9.04 1.41
N TYR A 237 -12.37 -7.86 1.87
CA TYR A 237 -11.45 -7.69 2.99
C TYR A 237 -12.21 -7.17 4.22
N THR A 238 -12.08 -7.88 5.35
CA THR A 238 -12.71 -7.51 6.62
C THR A 238 -11.67 -7.54 7.73
N GLU A 239 -11.62 -6.49 8.54
CA GLU A 239 -10.68 -6.42 9.67
C GLU A 239 -10.95 -7.57 10.65
N ASN A 240 -9.90 -8.32 10.99
CA ASN A 240 -9.97 -9.40 11.95
C ASN A 240 -8.65 -9.50 12.73
N PHE A 241 -8.64 -8.98 13.95
CA PHE A 241 -7.43 -8.96 14.77
C PHE A 241 -6.96 -10.38 15.09
N ASN A 242 -5.76 -10.72 14.61
CA ASN A 242 -5.21 -12.08 14.72
C ASN A 242 -4.22 -12.26 15.90
N GLY A 243 -4.03 -11.22 16.73
CA GLY A 243 -3.14 -11.24 17.89
C GLY A 243 -1.67 -10.96 17.59
N LYS A 244 -1.28 -10.68 16.34
CA LYS A 244 0.11 -10.47 15.93
C LYS A 244 0.41 -9.00 15.64
N HIS A 245 1.68 -8.62 15.82
CA HIS A 245 2.20 -7.34 15.35
C HIS A 245 2.08 -7.29 13.83
N SER A 246 1.67 -6.16 13.27
CA SER A 246 1.58 -6.02 11.82
C SER A 246 2.96 -6.11 11.16
N PRO A 247 3.05 -6.60 9.92
CA PRO A 247 4.29 -6.57 9.15
C PRO A 247 4.63 -5.15 8.66
N ILE A 248 5.86 -4.96 8.19
CA ILE A 248 6.23 -3.79 7.39
C ILE A 248 5.41 -3.82 6.09
N LEU A 249 4.67 -2.75 5.83
CA LEU A 249 3.88 -2.55 4.63
C LEU A 249 4.57 -1.65 3.61
N ALA A 250 5.41 -0.69 4.04
CA ALA A 250 6.05 0.26 3.13
C ALA A 250 7.36 0.83 3.72
N TRP A 251 8.13 1.46 2.84
CA TRP A 251 9.24 2.33 3.18
C TRP A 251 8.97 3.74 2.66
N ALA A 252 8.99 4.72 3.54
CA ALA A 252 8.77 6.12 3.20
C ALA A 252 10.06 6.80 2.72
N ASN A 253 9.93 7.94 2.03
CA ASN A 253 11.08 8.63 1.44
C ASN A 253 12.10 9.13 2.46
N ASP A 254 11.71 9.26 3.72
CA ASP A 254 12.61 9.62 4.82
C ASP A 254 13.39 8.43 5.39
N GLY A 255 13.24 7.25 4.79
CA GLY A 255 13.94 6.02 5.15
C GLY A 255 13.38 5.32 6.38
N LEU A 256 12.14 5.64 6.80
CA LEU A 256 11.46 4.95 7.89
C LEU A 256 10.53 3.84 7.40
N PRO A 257 10.44 2.71 8.15
CA PRO A 257 9.46 1.68 7.86
C PRO A 257 8.05 2.15 8.25
N MET A 258 7.06 1.63 7.55
CA MET A 258 5.64 1.77 7.84
C MET A 258 5.03 0.40 8.10
N TYR A 259 4.35 0.25 9.22
CA TYR A 259 3.67 -0.98 9.61
C TYR A 259 2.16 -0.92 9.34
N GLY A 260 1.51 -2.08 9.32
CA GLY A 260 0.05 -2.16 9.48
C GLY A 260 -0.41 -1.64 10.86
N PRO A 261 -1.71 -1.70 11.17
CA PRO A 261 -2.26 -0.91 12.25
C PRO A 261 -1.99 -1.44 13.66
N TYR A 262 -1.37 -2.62 13.81
CA TYR A 262 -1.14 -3.26 15.10
C TYR A 262 0.32 -3.26 15.52
N GLY A 263 0.57 -2.82 16.75
CA GLY A 263 1.89 -2.77 17.35
C GLY A 263 1.87 -3.12 18.84
N TYR A 264 3.06 -3.19 19.46
CA TYR A 264 3.18 -3.46 20.89
C TYR A 264 2.53 -2.36 21.73
N SER A 265 1.80 -2.77 22.77
CA SER A 265 1.08 -1.86 23.66
C SER A 265 2.04 -0.98 24.45
N ASP A 266 3.17 -1.51 24.91
CA ASP A 266 4.31 -0.73 25.42
C ASP A 266 5.37 -0.54 24.32
N PRO A 267 5.76 0.71 23.97
CA PRO A 267 6.78 0.98 22.96
C PRO A 267 8.16 0.41 23.25
N SER A 268 8.45 0.03 24.48
CA SER A 268 9.76 -0.43 24.91
C SER A 268 9.81 -1.92 25.27
N ASP A 269 8.71 -2.66 25.07
CA ASP A 269 8.61 -4.06 25.46
C ASP A 269 7.90 -4.91 24.39
N ALA A 270 8.69 -5.71 23.67
CA ALA A 270 8.22 -6.64 22.64
C ALA A 270 7.46 -7.86 23.21
N THR A 271 7.39 -8.01 24.54
CA THR A 271 6.58 -9.02 25.22
C THR A 271 5.23 -8.48 25.67
N SER A 272 4.99 -7.17 25.54
CA SER A 272 3.71 -6.55 25.84
C SER A 272 2.62 -6.99 24.86
N GLU A 273 1.36 -6.84 25.25
CA GLU A 273 0.22 -7.18 24.39
C GLU A 273 0.29 -6.41 23.06
N VAL A 274 -0.14 -7.03 21.97
CA VAL A 274 -0.33 -6.31 20.70
C VAL A 274 -1.72 -5.69 20.66
N ARG A 275 -1.82 -4.45 20.18
CA ARG A 275 -3.09 -3.74 19.99
C ARG A 275 -3.03 -2.79 18.82
N ARG A 276 -4.19 -2.29 18.40
CA ARG A 276 -4.25 -1.25 17.37
C ARG A 276 -3.60 0.05 17.86
N MET A 277 -2.81 0.68 17.00
CA MET A 277 -2.23 2.00 17.22
C MET A 277 -3.29 3.08 16.98
N VAL A 278 -3.40 4.03 17.91
CA VAL A 278 -4.40 5.10 17.86
C VAL A 278 -3.79 6.37 17.27
N SER A 279 -4.39 6.86 16.18
CA SER A 279 -4.01 8.14 15.56
C SER A 279 -4.08 9.30 16.56
N GLY A 280 -3.09 10.18 16.44
CA GLY A 280 -3.04 11.46 17.14
C GLY A 280 -4.05 12.48 16.64
N TYR A 281 -4.80 12.20 15.57
CA TYR A 281 -5.78 13.12 15.01
C TYR A 281 -7.22 12.72 15.37
N GLN A 282 -8.10 13.72 15.37
CA GLN A 282 -9.56 13.54 15.42
C GLN A 282 -10.27 14.61 14.59
N LYS A 283 -11.53 14.35 14.23
CA LYS A 283 -12.37 15.34 13.58
C LYS A 283 -12.66 16.53 14.50
N ARG A 284 -12.84 17.72 13.91
CA ARG A 284 -13.32 18.95 14.56
C ARG A 284 -14.84 18.96 14.60
N ASP A 285 -15.40 18.07 15.41
CA ASP A 285 -16.84 17.88 15.59
C ASP A 285 -17.36 18.43 16.94
N GLY A 286 -16.50 19.05 17.74
CA GLY A 286 -16.84 19.58 19.07
C GLY A 286 -16.51 18.61 20.21
N THR A 287 -16.25 17.33 19.91
CA THR A 287 -15.82 16.38 20.93
C THR A 287 -14.42 16.72 21.41
N ASN A 288 -14.11 16.37 22.66
CA ASN A 288 -12.76 16.46 23.22
C ASN A 288 -12.14 17.86 23.15
N GLY A 289 -12.98 18.90 23.23
CA GLY A 289 -12.54 20.31 23.16
C GLY A 289 -12.13 20.79 21.77
N SER A 290 -12.37 20.00 20.71
CA SER A 290 -12.17 20.45 19.34
C SER A 290 -13.19 21.53 18.93
N THR A 291 -12.89 22.29 17.88
CA THR A 291 -13.89 23.21 17.30
C THR A 291 -15.07 22.42 16.77
N ASN A 292 -16.31 22.82 17.07
CA ASN A 292 -17.50 22.23 16.43
C ASN A 292 -17.74 22.91 15.07
N LEU A 293 -17.28 22.30 13.98
CA LEU A 293 -17.43 22.88 12.63
C LEU A 293 -18.88 22.94 12.15
N VAL A 294 -19.78 22.10 12.67
CA VAL A 294 -21.23 22.20 12.36
C VAL A 294 -21.78 23.52 12.88
N ALA A 295 -21.35 23.95 14.07
CA ALA A 295 -21.84 25.17 14.71
C ALA A 295 -21.10 26.44 14.26
N THR A 296 -19.80 26.34 14.02
CA THR A 296 -18.93 27.51 13.79
C THR A 296 -18.57 27.74 12.32
N GLY A 297 -18.80 26.73 11.46
CA GLY A 297 -18.35 26.73 10.08
C GLY A 297 -16.83 26.65 9.94
N ARG A 298 -16.37 26.56 8.69
CA ARG A 298 -14.97 26.52 8.30
C ARG A 298 -14.35 27.91 8.25
N THR A 299 -14.35 28.59 9.40
CA THR A 299 -13.92 30.00 9.54
C THR A 299 -12.59 30.17 10.27
N THR A 300 -12.04 29.07 10.80
CA THR A 300 -10.76 29.05 11.52
C THR A 300 -10.00 27.78 11.22
N MET A 301 -8.67 27.88 11.11
CA MET A 301 -7.80 26.71 10.90
C MET A 301 -7.54 25.95 12.22
N PRO A 302 -7.25 24.64 12.16
CA PRO A 302 -6.82 23.86 13.32
C PRO A 302 -5.47 24.34 13.86
N GLN A 303 -5.13 23.96 15.09
CA GLN A 303 -3.86 24.38 15.70
C GLN A 303 -2.65 23.77 14.99
N TRP A 304 -2.78 22.54 14.46
CA TRP A 304 -1.68 21.85 13.81
C TRP A 304 -1.12 22.59 12.60
N VAL A 305 -1.93 23.28 11.78
CA VAL A 305 -1.40 24.00 10.60
C VAL A 305 -0.42 25.11 10.98
N VAL A 306 -0.59 25.73 12.16
CA VAL A 306 0.34 26.75 12.66
C VAL A 306 1.52 26.11 13.37
N ALA A 307 1.28 25.07 14.19
CA ALA A 307 2.34 24.32 14.85
C ALA A 307 3.33 23.69 13.84
N GLN A 308 2.80 23.26 12.70
CA GLN A 308 3.55 22.69 11.59
C GLN A 308 4.05 23.73 10.59
N GLY A 309 3.83 25.03 10.81
CA GLY A 309 4.33 26.09 9.92
C GLY A 309 3.72 26.10 8.52
N VAL A 310 2.64 25.36 8.28
CA VAL A 310 1.84 25.41 7.04
C VAL A 310 1.21 26.80 6.89
N ARG A 311 0.79 27.40 8.02
CA ARG A 311 0.23 28.75 8.09
C ARG A 311 0.80 29.52 9.28
N THR A 312 0.82 30.84 9.17
CA THR A 312 1.29 31.72 10.26
C THR A 312 0.22 32.05 11.30
N THR A 313 -1.05 31.83 10.97
CA THR A 313 -2.19 32.14 11.84
C THR A 313 -3.34 31.17 11.63
N ARG A 314 -4.18 31.02 12.66
CA ARG A 314 -5.43 30.27 12.60
C ARG A 314 -6.62 31.10 12.11
N THR A 315 -6.51 32.42 12.22
CA THR A 315 -7.57 33.34 11.83
C THR A 315 -7.61 33.46 10.31
N LEU A 316 -8.79 33.26 9.74
CA LEU A 316 -9.03 33.43 8.31
C LEU A 316 -9.74 34.76 8.06
N SER A 317 -9.49 35.36 6.91
CA SER A 317 -10.40 36.36 6.36
C SER A 317 -11.57 35.63 5.67
N SER A 318 -12.70 36.33 5.49
CA SER A 318 -13.87 35.75 4.82
C SER A 318 -13.61 35.34 3.38
N ALA A 319 -12.53 35.80 2.76
CA ALA A 319 -12.11 35.40 1.43
C ALA A 319 -11.52 33.98 1.36
N PHE A 320 -11.29 33.32 2.51
CA PHE A 320 -10.73 31.97 2.60
C PHE A 320 -11.55 31.06 3.53
N TYR A 321 -12.80 31.44 3.81
CA TYR A 321 -13.71 30.57 4.56
C TYR A 321 -14.08 29.36 3.71
N GLY A 322 -14.05 28.18 4.32
CA GLY A 322 -14.52 26.97 3.69
C GLY A 322 -16.05 26.90 3.71
N PRO A 323 -16.63 25.90 3.02
CA PRO A 323 -18.06 25.74 2.97
C PRO A 323 -18.62 25.32 4.33
N ASN A 324 -19.90 25.60 4.55
CA ASN A 324 -20.62 25.06 5.71
C ASN A 324 -20.67 23.53 5.66
N VAL A 325 -20.67 22.90 6.83
CA VAL A 325 -20.84 21.44 6.93
C VAL A 325 -22.21 21.05 6.36
N SER A 326 -22.21 20.11 5.42
CA SER A 326 -23.39 19.61 4.74
C SER A 326 -23.18 18.17 4.27
N SER A 327 -24.15 17.58 3.58
CA SER A 327 -23.99 16.26 2.95
C SER A 327 -22.99 16.27 1.79
N ALA A 328 -22.76 17.43 1.15
CA ALA A 328 -21.76 17.59 0.09
C ALA A 328 -20.35 17.87 0.66
N PHE A 329 -20.29 18.62 1.77
CA PHE A 329 -19.04 19.00 2.44
C PHE A 329 -19.03 18.50 3.89
N THR A 330 -18.95 17.18 4.05
CA THR A 330 -19.01 16.52 5.37
C THR A 330 -17.78 16.84 6.22
N ILE A 331 -17.79 16.55 7.53
CA ILE A 331 -16.58 16.70 8.35
C ILE A 331 -15.59 15.59 8.01
N GLY A 332 -14.36 15.99 7.67
CA GLY A 332 -13.30 15.12 7.17
C GLY A 332 -13.09 15.25 5.67
N HIS A 333 -13.93 16.05 5.00
CA HIS A 333 -13.79 16.39 3.58
C HIS A 333 -12.48 17.13 3.29
N TYR A 334 -11.98 17.89 4.27
CA TYR A 334 -10.69 18.56 4.19
C TYR A 334 -9.75 18.08 5.27
N MET A 335 -8.45 18.09 5.00
CA MET A 335 -7.41 17.79 5.99
C MET A 335 -7.49 18.75 7.20
N GLU A 336 -7.88 20.01 6.97
CA GLU A 336 -8.07 21.03 8.00
C GLU A 336 -9.35 20.85 8.85
N ASP A 337 -10.20 19.87 8.51
CA ASP A 337 -11.30 19.42 9.38
C ASP A 337 -10.80 18.56 10.54
N TYR A 338 -9.53 18.13 10.54
CA TYR A 338 -8.93 17.38 11.63
C TYR A 338 -8.12 18.28 12.58
N GLU A 339 -8.12 17.93 13.85
CA GLU A 339 -7.27 18.53 14.88
C GLU A 339 -6.35 17.47 15.47
N TYR A 340 -5.10 17.88 15.76
CA TYR A 340 -4.16 17.01 16.47
C TYR A 340 -4.48 17.03 17.96
N LYS A 341 -4.74 15.86 18.54
CA LYS A 341 -5.13 15.66 19.94
C LYS A 341 -4.12 16.25 20.91
N GLY A 342 -2.83 16.30 20.58
CA GLY A 342 -1.82 16.95 21.43
C GLY A 342 -2.06 18.46 21.64
N HIS A 343 -2.88 19.11 20.81
CA HIS A 343 -3.33 20.50 20.99
C HIS A 343 -4.64 20.62 21.78
N LEU A 344 -5.27 19.50 22.12
CA LEU A 344 -6.59 19.43 22.76
C LEU A 344 -6.51 19.13 24.25
N THR A 345 -7.59 19.45 24.94
CA THR A 345 -7.88 19.07 26.32
C THR A 345 -9.08 18.12 26.32
N SER A 346 -8.95 16.94 26.94
CA SER A 346 -10.05 16.01 27.11
C SER A 346 -11.16 16.57 28.01
N ASP A 347 -12.40 16.31 27.61
CA ASP A 347 -13.62 16.85 28.24
C ASP A 347 -13.93 16.18 29.60
N VAL A 348 -13.26 15.07 29.91
CA VAL A 348 -13.50 14.31 31.14
C VAL A 348 -12.80 14.93 32.36
N THR A 349 -12.43 16.23 32.24
CA THR A 349 -12.42 17.32 33.25
C THR A 349 -11.17 18.23 33.20
N ASN A 350 -10.74 18.72 32.02
CA ASN A 350 -9.50 19.51 31.80
C ASN A 350 -8.18 18.72 31.94
N ALA A 351 -8.16 17.42 31.63
CA ALA A 351 -6.90 16.70 31.40
C ALA A 351 -6.47 16.85 29.93
N ARG A 352 -5.18 17.01 29.62
CA ARG A 352 -4.72 17.05 28.21
C ARG A 352 -4.60 15.64 27.66
N PHE A 353 -4.88 15.46 26.36
CA PHE A 353 -4.44 14.24 25.69
C PHE A 353 -2.92 14.18 25.72
N ALA A 354 -2.40 13.00 25.98
CA ALA A 354 -0.96 12.75 25.95
C ALA A 354 -0.63 11.63 24.96
N GLN A 355 0.53 11.73 24.33
CA GLN A 355 1.06 10.60 23.58
C GLN A 355 1.48 9.50 24.55
N TYR A 356 1.04 8.26 24.29
CA TYR A 356 1.43 7.10 25.09
C TYR A 356 2.84 6.65 24.73
N SER A 357 3.82 7.02 25.56
CA SER A 357 5.24 6.81 25.30
C SER A 357 5.91 5.76 26.19
N SER A 358 5.21 5.21 27.19
CA SER A 358 5.70 4.12 28.06
C SER A 358 4.59 3.60 28.98
N ALA A 359 4.70 2.35 29.47
CA ALA A 359 3.80 1.83 30.50
C ALA A 359 3.87 2.57 31.86
N SER A 360 4.90 3.39 32.10
CA SER A 360 4.95 4.25 33.30
C SER A 360 3.83 5.30 33.34
N LEU A 361 3.17 5.58 32.20
CA LEU A 361 2.01 6.45 32.11
C LEU A 361 0.71 5.76 32.58
N GLY A 362 0.79 4.47 32.95
CA GLY A 362 -0.35 3.65 33.34
C GLY A 362 -0.92 2.84 32.16
N VAL A 363 -2.12 2.31 32.34
CA VAL A 363 -2.79 1.52 31.28
C VAL A 363 -3.27 2.42 30.16
N PHE A 364 -3.01 2.04 28.91
CA PHE A 364 -3.50 2.77 27.75
C PHE A 364 -5.04 2.87 27.78
N GLN A 365 -5.53 4.09 27.65
CA GLN A 365 -6.95 4.40 27.54
C GLN A 365 -7.11 5.44 26.44
N SER A 366 -7.70 5.04 25.31
CA SER A 366 -7.84 5.87 24.08
C SER A 366 -8.53 7.21 24.31
N ARG A 367 -9.29 7.31 25.40
CA ARG A 367 -9.90 8.56 25.82
C ARG A 367 -8.88 9.60 26.30
N TRP A 368 -7.77 9.21 26.94
CA TRP A 368 -6.72 10.11 27.43
C TRP A 368 -5.44 10.08 26.60
N PHE A 369 -5.23 8.99 25.85
CA PHE A 369 -3.99 8.73 25.15
C PHE A 369 -4.19 8.45 23.66
N PHE A 370 -3.17 8.77 22.88
CA PHE A 370 -2.99 8.36 21.49
C PHE A 370 -1.56 7.84 21.30
N ASP A 371 -1.29 7.08 20.25
CA ASP A 371 0.02 6.47 20.02
C ASP A 371 0.90 7.27 19.08
N LEU A 372 0.30 7.72 17.98
CA LEU A 372 1.02 8.30 16.85
C LEU A 372 1.10 9.82 17.00
N ASN A 373 2.29 10.38 16.81
CA ASN A 373 2.50 11.82 16.91
C ASN A 373 1.88 12.56 15.70
N GLU A 374 2.10 13.87 15.61
CA GLU A 374 1.60 14.71 14.52
C GLU A 374 2.17 14.36 13.13
N TYR A 375 3.20 13.52 13.06
CA TYR A 375 3.76 13.00 11.81
C TYR A 375 3.24 11.59 11.47
N ASN A 376 2.33 11.04 12.29
CA ASN A 376 1.86 9.66 12.22
C ASN A 376 2.93 8.60 12.59
N VAL A 377 3.94 8.96 13.39
CA VAL A 377 4.98 8.02 13.84
C VAL A 377 4.99 7.81 15.35
N ARG A 378 5.65 6.73 15.77
CA ARG A 378 6.01 6.45 17.17
C ARG A 378 7.39 5.77 17.21
N PHE A 379 8.19 6.10 18.23
CA PHE A 379 9.41 5.33 18.51
C PHE A 379 9.02 4.08 19.31
N CYS A 380 9.31 2.91 18.78
CA CYS A 380 9.01 1.65 19.45
C CYS A 380 9.91 0.51 18.99
N VAL A 381 10.04 -0.51 19.85
CA VAL A 381 10.52 -1.83 19.47
C VAL A 381 9.51 -2.48 18.52
N THR A 382 10.02 -3.26 17.57
CA THR A 382 9.22 -4.07 16.62
C THR A 382 9.91 -5.44 16.45
N PRO A 383 9.27 -6.44 15.82
CA PRO A 383 9.93 -7.70 15.53
C PRO A 383 11.25 -7.55 14.76
N GLU A 384 11.32 -6.61 13.83
CA GLU A 384 12.49 -6.34 12.98
C GLU A 384 13.51 -5.39 13.63
N PHE A 385 13.05 -4.51 14.53
CA PHE A 385 13.87 -3.54 15.24
C PHE A 385 13.74 -3.72 16.76
N PRO A 386 14.38 -4.76 17.35
CA PRO A 386 14.25 -5.06 18.77
C PRO A 386 14.86 -3.99 19.69
N GLU A 387 15.81 -3.19 19.19
CA GLU A 387 16.39 -2.03 19.90
C GLU A 387 15.57 -0.74 19.74
N GLY A 388 14.51 -0.80 18.91
CA GLY A 388 13.61 0.31 18.63
C GLY A 388 13.97 1.11 17.38
N THR A 389 12.93 1.57 16.71
CA THR A 389 13.01 2.49 15.57
C THR A 389 11.86 3.49 15.62
N TRP A 390 11.98 4.60 14.90
CA TRP A 390 10.81 5.39 14.53
C TRP A 390 10.08 4.67 13.40
N ALA A 391 8.76 4.53 13.53
CA ALA A 391 7.97 3.86 12.51
C ALA A 391 6.65 4.59 12.28
N TYR A 392 6.24 4.65 11.02
CA TYR A 392 4.87 4.98 10.63
C TYR A 392 3.96 3.78 10.88
N PHE A 393 2.68 4.04 11.09
CA PHE A 393 1.66 3.00 11.17
C PHE A 393 0.47 3.41 10.31
N THR A 394 -0.03 2.49 9.48
CA THR A 394 -1.34 2.72 8.84
C THR A 394 -2.40 2.84 9.94
N ALA A 395 -3.26 3.84 9.87
CA ALA A 395 -4.25 4.10 10.90
C ALA A 395 -5.64 3.64 10.44
N VAL A 396 -6.28 2.78 11.23
CA VAL A 396 -7.66 2.30 11.00
C VAL A 396 -8.50 2.35 12.28
N ASP A 397 -9.82 2.27 12.15
CA ASP A 397 -10.77 2.12 13.26
C ASP A 397 -11.02 0.65 13.63
N ASP A 398 -11.99 0.39 14.52
CA ASP A 398 -12.36 -0.99 14.95
C ASP A 398 -12.90 -1.87 13.83
N ASN A 399 -13.34 -1.29 12.72
CA ASN A 399 -13.86 -2.02 11.56
C ASN A 399 -12.83 -2.08 10.41
N GLY A 400 -11.60 -1.60 10.62
CA GLY A 400 -10.59 -1.49 9.56
C GLY A 400 -10.80 -0.31 8.62
N THR A 401 -11.72 0.61 8.91
CA THR A 401 -11.90 1.82 8.10
C THR A 401 -10.68 2.73 8.29
N PRO A 402 -10.03 3.19 7.22
CA PRO A 402 -8.92 4.13 7.34
C PRO A 402 -9.27 5.38 8.15
N VAL A 403 -8.35 5.80 9.03
CA VAL A 403 -8.48 6.97 9.90
C VAL A 403 -7.34 7.94 9.60
N TYR A 404 -7.65 9.23 9.45
CA TYR A 404 -6.65 10.26 9.16
C TYR A 404 -5.46 10.23 10.16
N PRO A 405 -4.21 10.34 9.70
CA PRO A 405 -3.79 10.65 8.33
C PRO A 405 -3.47 9.40 7.48
N TYR A 406 -4.09 8.27 7.81
CA TYR A 406 -3.92 7.00 7.11
C TYR A 406 -2.48 6.50 7.20
N ASN A 407 -1.62 6.87 6.24
CA ASN A 407 -0.24 6.43 6.14
C ASN A 407 0.76 7.51 6.59
N LEU A 408 0.65 8.72 6.03
CA LEU A 408 1.57 9.85 6.27
C LEU A 408 0.79 11.12 6.59
N ALA A 409 1.26 11.92 7.55
CA ALA A 409 0.69 13.24 7.80
C ALA A 409 1.16 14.27 6.75
N TRP A 410 0.89 15.56 7.01
CA TRP A 410 1.25 16.65 6.10
C TRP A 410 2.76 16.78 5.86
N HIS A 411 3.59 16.51 6.87
CA HIS A 411 5.05 16.56 6.76
C HIS A 411 5.65 15.18 7.02
N TYR A 412 6.79 14.90 6.38
CA TYR A 412 7.66 13.80 6.79
C TYR A 412 8.21 14.02 8.19
N PHE A 413 8.48 12.94 8.90
CA PHE A 413 9.20 12.98 10.17
C PHE A 413 10.71 13.16 9.93
N GLY A 414 11.30 12.38 9.02
CA GLY A 414 12.71 12.47 8.68
C GLY A 414 13.01 13.37 7.47
N ASP A 415 14.22 13.25 6.93
CA ASP A 415 14.64 13.92 5.69
C ASP A 415 14.22 13.10 4.47
N PRO A 416 13.22 13.52 3.67
CA PRO A 416 12.75 12.75 2.53
C PRO A 416 13.67 12.77 1.31
N THR A 417 14.79 13.48 1.36
CA THR A 417 15.74 13.54 0.22
C THR A 417 16.66 12.32 0.14
N VAL A 418 16.63 11.46 1.15
CA VAL A 418 17.48 10.27 1.26
C VAL A 418 17.01 9.10 0.39
N ALA A 419 15.75 9.09 -0.04
CA ALA A 419 15.19 8.11 -0.96
C ALA A 419 14.51 8.80 -2.14
N SER A 420 14.56 8.17 -3.31
CA SER A 420 14.02 8.75 -4.54
C SER A 420 13.84 7.71 -5.63
N GLY A 421 12.99 8.02 -6.61
CA GLY A 421 13.08 7.40 -7.93
C GLY A 421 14.41 7.77 -8.59
N VAL A 422 15.01 6.83 -9.30
CA VAL A 422 16.26 7.03 -10.06
C VAL A 422 16.11 6.39 -11.44
N THR A 423 16.86 6.88 -12.42
CA THR A 423 16.81 6.38 -13.81
C THR A 423 17.79 5.24 -14.07
N GLU A 424 18.84 5.13 -13.26
CA GLU A 424 19.88 4.11 -13.38
C GLU A 424 20.54 3.82 -12.01
N ILE A 425 21.32 2.73 -11.94
CA ILE A 425 22.15 2.37 -10.79
C ILE A 425 23.61 2.65 -11.16
N ASP A 426 24.14 3.80 -10.72
CA ASP A 426 25.49 4.28 -11.03
C ASP A 426 26.59 3.75 -10.09
N GLU A 427 26.30 2.68 -9.36
CA GLU A 427 27.23 2.08 -8.41
C GLU A 427 27.24 0.55 -8.46
N THR A 428 28.26 -0.05 -7.84
CA THR A 428 28.32 -1.51 -7.74
C THR A 428 27.31 -1.99 -6.71
N VAL A 429 26.41 -2.86 -7.14
CA VAL A 429 25.38 -3.46 -6.28
C VAL A 429 25.51 -4.98 -6.25
N ILE A 430 25.02 -5.56 -5.15
CA ILE A 430 24.76 -6.98 -5.02
C ILE A 430 23.28 -7.21 -5.28
N GLU A 431 22.97 -8.02 -6.28
CA GLU A 431 21.60 -8.44 -6.57
C GLU A 431 21.19 -9.57 -5.63
N VAL A 432 20.01 -9.44 -5.02
CA VAL A 432 19.44 -10.46 -4.11
C VAL A 432 18.14 -11.04 -4.65
N PHE A 433 17.51 -10.37 -5.60
CA PHE A 433 16.29 -10.85 -6.24
C PHE A 433 16.14 -10.29 -7.66
N THR A 434 15.65 -11.13 -8.57
CA THR A 434 15.48 -10.83 -10.00
C THR A 434 14.19 -11.42 -10.57
N GLY A 435 13.07 -11.08 -9.95
CA GLY A 435 11.73 -11.17 -10.54
C GLY A 435 11.39 -12.50 -11.19
N ALA A 436 10.58 -12.45 -12.26
CA ALA A 436 10.27 -13.62 -13.07
C ALA A 436 11.44 -14.14 -13.91
N ALA A 437 12.43 -13.28 -14.23
CA ALA A 437 13.56 -13.65 -15.09
C ALA A 437 14.48 -14.70 -14.46
N GLU A 438 14.63 -14.70 -13.13
CA GLU A 438 15.49 -15.64 -12.38
C GLU A 438 14.69 -16.62 -11.49
N LYS A 439 13.34 -16.60 -11.54
CA LYS A 439 12.51 -17.67 -10.95
C LYS A 439 12.71 -18.95 -11.78
N GLY A 440 13.82 -19.63 -11.52
CA GLY A 440 14.08 -20.96 -12.05
C GLY A 440 12.99 -21.95 -11.64
N THR A 441 12.82 -23.01 -12.41
CA THR A 441 11.87 -24.08 -12.09
C THR A 441 12.34 -24.85 -10.85
N GLN A 442 11.53 -24.86 -9.80
CA GLN A 442 11.76 -25.55 -8.54
C GLN A 442 10.59 -26.49 -8.22
N PHE A 443 10.94 -27.70 -7.82
CA PHE A 443 9.98 -28.66 -7.33
C PHE A 443 9.41 -28.23 -5.98
N GLU A 444 8.09 -28.28 -5.84
CA GLU A 444 7.39 -27.86 -4.61
C GLU A 444 6.97 -29.09 -3.80
N THR A 445 6.18 -29.98 -4.41
CA THR A 445 5.73 -31.20 -3.74
C THR A 445 5.33 -32.30 -4.73
N ALA A 446 5.36 -33.54 -4.25
CA ALA A 446 4.77 -34.68 -4.91
C ALA A 446 3.97 -35.48 -3.89
N THR A 447 2.70 -35.69 -4.17
CA THR A 447 1.82 -36.51 -3.33
C THR A 447 1.34 -37.73 -4.10
N LEU A 448 1.08 -38.80 -3.36
CA LEU A 448 0.48 -40.03 -3.86
C LEU A 448 -0.75 -40.33 -3.01
N ALA A 449 -1.93 -40.28 -3.61
CA ALA A 449 -3.21 -40.61 -2.98
C ALA A 449 -4.12 -41.32 -4.00
N ASP A 450 -4.80 -42.39 -3.58
CA ASP A 450 -5.79 -43.10 -4.39
C ASP A 450 -5.34 -43.41 -5.84
N ASP A 451 -4.17 -44.05 -5.97
CA ASP A 451 -3.53 -44.37 -7.25
C ASP A 451 -3.28 -43.15 -8.18
N THR A 452 -3.18 -41.96 -7.60
CA THR A 452 -2.90 -40.70 -8.32
C THR A 452 -1.66 -40.03 -7.76
N VAL A 453 -0.71 -39.73 -8.65
CA VAL A 453 0.46 -38.90 -8.38
C VAL A 453 0.12 -37.45 -8.75
N THR A 454 0.33 -36.54 -7.82
CA THR A 454 0.22 -35.09 -8.05
C THR A 454 1.60 -34.47 -7.84
N VAL A 455 2.18 -33.91 -8.88
CA VAL A 455 3.46 -33.17 -8.84
C VAL A 455 3.16 -31.70 -9.00
N ILE A 456 3.70 -30.88 -8.11
CA ILE A 456 3.58 -29.43 -8.13
C ILE A 456 4.98 -28.84 -8.19
N TRP A 457 5.16 -27.82 -9.03
CA TRP A 457 6.39 -27.05 -9.12
C TRP A 457 6.06 -25.57 -9.29
N ASN A 458 7.00 -24.70 -8.90
CA ASN A 458 6.89 -23.29 -9.20
C ASN A 458 7.29 -23.04 -10.66
N GLY A 459 6.47 -22.26 -11.33
CA GLY A 459 6.75 -21.76 -12.65
C GLY A 459 6.60 -20.26 -12.68
N ILE A 460 6.78 -19.72 -13.87
CA ILE A 460 6.43 -18.36 -14.20
C ILE A 460 5.26 -18.40 -15.16
N GLU A 461 4.29 -17.53 -14.94
CA GLU A 461 3.19 -17.39 -15.86
C GLU A 461 3.70 -17.02 -17.25
N GLY A 462 3.15 -17.65 -18.30
CA GLY A 462 3.65 -17.54 -19.67
C GLY A 462 4.77 -18.53 -20.00
N GLY A 463 5.31 -19.25 -19.02
CA GLY A 463 6.30 -20.30 -19.24
C GLY A 463 5.70 -21.52 -19.95
N ALA A 464 6.48 -22.11 -20.86
CA ALA A 464 6.18 -23.41 -21.47
C ALA A 464 7.09 -24.49 -20.84
N TYR A 465 6.52 -25.61 -20.43
CA TYR A 465 7.21 -26.67 -19.71
C TYR A 465 7.03 -28.02 -20.39
N GLN A 466 8.12 -28.77 -20.51
CA GLN A 466 8.13 -30.13 -21.00
C GLN A 466 8.49 -31.08 -19.85
N ILE A 467 7.64 -32.08 -19.62
CA ILE A 467 7.93 -33.16 -18.68
C ILE A 467 8.63 -34.28 -19.44
N THR A 468 9.72 -34.81 -18.90
CA THR A 468 10.27 -36.10 -19.31
C THR A 468 10.18 -37.09 -18.16
N GLU A 469 9.82 -38.31 -18.50
CA GLU A 469 9.47 -39.35 -17.53
C GLU A 469 10.43 -40.52 -17.64
N SER A 470 10.70 -41.19 -16.52
CA SER A 470 11.50 -42.41 -16.49
C SER A 470 10.98 -43.37 -15.43
N PHE A 471 11.03 -44.67 -15.72
CA PHE A 471 10.74 -45.71 -14.73
C PHE A 471 12.00 -46.24 -14.02
N ASP A 472 13.19 -45.91 -14.52
CA ASP A 472 14.46 -46.52 -14.10
C ASP A 472 15.63 -45.53 -13.95
N LEU A 473 15.37 -44.22 -14.09
CA LEU A 473 16.34 -43.12 -14.16
C LEU A 473 17.31 -43.16 -15.35
N LYS A 474 17.20 -44.14 -16.25
CA LYS A 474 18.13 -44.34 -17.37
C LYS A 474 17.47 -44.02 -18.71
N THR A 475 16.30 -44.59 -18.94
CA THR A 475 15.53 -44.38 -20.16
C THR A 475 14.50 -43.30 -19.90
N TRP A 476 14.60 -42.21 -20.65
CA TRP A 476 13.70 -41.05 -20.53
C TRP A 476 12.84 -40.96 -21.78
N THR A 477 11.54 -40.76 -21.58
CA THR A 477 10.56 -40.53 -22.65
C THR A 477 9.88 -39.19 -22.46
N THR A 478 9.52 -38.55 -23.57
CA THR A 478 8.75 -37.30 -23.56
C THR A 478 7.37 -37.56 -22.96
N GLY A 479 7.04 -36.82 -21.90
CA GLY A 479 5.74 -36.81 -21.25
C GLY A 479 4.87 -35.63 -21.70
N PRO A 480 3.87 -35.23 -20.90
CA PRO A 480 3.02 -34.08 -21.20
C PRO A 480 3.79 -32.75 -21.21
N SER A 481 3.23 -31.76 -21.90
CA SER A 481 3.69 -30.38 -21.88
C SER A 481 2.62 -29.46 -21.25
N PHE A 482 3.07 -28.36 -20.67
CA PHE A 482 2.24 -27.41 -19.95
C PHE A 482 2.54 -25.99 -20.41
N ALA A 483 1.51 -25.16 -20.50
CA ALA A 483 1.64 -23.71 -20.58
C ALA A 483 1.15 -23.13 -19.26
N ALA A 484 1.99 -22.36 -18.58
CA ALA A 484 1.67 -21.78 -17.30
C ALA A 484 0.72 -20.59 -17.44
N ASP A 485 -0.45 -20.70 -16.82
CA ASP A 485 -1.44 -19.64 -16.67
C ASP A 485 -1.46 -19.02 -15.26
N ASP A 486 -0.59 -19.53 -14.39
CA ASP A 486 -0.24 -19.04 -13.05
C ASP A 486 1.19 -19.49 -12.69
N GLN A 487 1.70 -19.08 -11.53
CA GLN A 487 3.05 -19.40 -11.05
C GLN A 487 3.18 -20.79 -10.38
N MET A 488 2.09 -21.54 -10.25
CA MET A 488 2.09 -22.89 -9.69
C MET A 488 1.46 -23.85 -10.69
N ILE A 489 2.23 -24.85 -11.12
CA ILE A 489 1.78 -25.78 -12.15
C ILE A 489 1.63 -27.16 -11.53
N THR A 490 0.55 -27.84 -11.89
CA THR A 490 0.20 -29.15 -11.35
C THR A 490 0.12 -30.19 -12.45
N LEU A 491 0.89 -31.27 -12.30
CA LEU A 491 0.77 -32.50 -13.07
C LEU A 491 0.02 -33.52 -12.22
N THR A 492 -1.04 -34.11 -12.77
CA THR A 492 -1.79 -35.19 -12.12
C THR A 492 -1.79 -36.42 -13.03
N GLU A 493 -1.39 -37.57 -12.51
CA GLU A 493 -1.34 -38.83 -13.25
C GLU A 493 -1.91 -40.00 -12.43
N THR A 494 -2.81 -40.80 -13.01
CA THR A 494 -3.40 -41.99 -12.37
C THR A 494 -2.82 -43.29 -12.93
N GLY A 495 -2.56 -44.28 -12.06
CA GLY A 495 -2.23 -45.66 -12.45
C GLY A 495 -0.75 -45.99 -12.70
N ASN A 496 0.15 -44.99 -12.74
CA ASN A 496 1.59 -45.19 -12.95
C ASN A 496 2.43 -44.64 -11.78
N LEU A 497 2.39 -45.31 -10.64
CA LEU A 497 2.76 -44.74 -9.34
C LEU A 497 4.26 -44.67 -9.03
N ARG A 498 5.13 -45.11 -9.95
CA ARG A 498 6.60 -45.16 -9.73
C ARG A 498 7.35 -44.69 -10.96
N LYS A 499 7.31 -43.38 -11.17
CA LYS A 499 8.06 -42.67 -12.20
C LYS A 499 8.95 -41.62 -11.56
N PHE A 500 9.98 -41.24 -12.29
CA PHE A 500 10.80 -40.07 -12.07
C PHE A 500 10.43 -39.04 -13.12
N TYR A 501 10.33 -37.78 -12.69
CA TYR A 501 9.98 -36.66 -13.55
C TYR A 501 11.16 -35.70 -13.64
N LYS A 502 11.41 -35.19 -14.83
CA LYS A 502 12.24 -34.01 -15.09
C LYS A 502 11.36 -32.95 -15.71
N ILE A 503 11.48 -31.74 -15.19
CA ILE A 503 10.70 -30.58 -15.62
C ILE A 503 11.70 -29.64 -16.29
N GLU A 504 11.46 -29.33 -17.55
CA GLU A 504 12.28 -28.41 -18.32
C GLU A 504 11.40 -27.25 -18.81
N GLN A 505 11.79 -26.02 -18.51
CA GLN A 505 11.19 -24.85 -19.14
C GLN A 505 11.75 -24.72 -20.55
N THR A 506 10.89 -24.87 -21.55
CA THR A 506 11.25 -24.88 -22.98
C THR A 506 10.97 -23.56 -23.68
N GLY A 507 10.26 -22.64 -23.02
CA GLY A 507 9.96 -21.32 -23.58
C GLY A 507 9.32 -20.37 -22.57
N LEU A 508 9.17 -19.13 -23.01
CA LEU A 508 8.49 -18.05 -22.30
C LEU A 508 7.73 -17.22 -23.33
N ALA A 509 6.45 -16.96 -23.06
CA ALA A 509 5.64 -16.08 -23.88
C ALA A 509 6.17 -14.64 -23.82
N ASP A 510 5.94 -13.87 -24.89
CA ASP A 510 6.29 -12.46 -24.91
C ASP A 510 5.54 -11.69 -23.81
N TYR A 511 6.26 -10.77 -23.17
CA TYR A 511 5.76 -9.92 -22.10
C TYR A 511 6.44 -8.54 -22.20
N ASP A 512 5.88 -7.57 -21.47
CA ASP A 512 6.42 -6.22 -21.37
C ASP A 512 7.78 -6.23 -20.66
N THR A 513 8.81 -5.85 -21.42
CA THR A 513 10.22 -5.80 -21.00
C THR A 513 10.71 -4.36 -20.85
N THR A 514 9.80 -3.38 -20.69
CA THR A 514 10.14 -1.97 -20.47
C THR A 514 11.20 -1.84 -19.38
N GLU A 515 12.29 -1.15 -19.70
CA GLU A 515 13.43 -1.00 -18.81
C GLU A 515 13.07 -0.16 -17.58
N PHE A 516 13.38 -0.68 -16.38
CA PHE A 516 13.14 0.03 -15.12
C PHE A 516 14.00 1.30 -15.02
N GLY A 517 13.39 2.41 -14.58
CA GLY A 517 14.00 3.74 -14.55
C GLY A 517 13.65 4.61 -15.77
N THR A 518 12.96 4.07 -16.77
CA THR A 518 12.60 4.82 -18.00
C THR A 518 11.32 5.65 -17.88
N ALA A 519 10.40 5.27 -17.00
CA ALA A 519 9.20 6.04 -16.72
C ALA A 519 9.43 6.96 -15.51
N ALA A 520 8.81 8.15 -15.56
CA ALA A 520 8.94 9.21 -14.56
C ALA A 520 8.29 8.80 -13.21
N GLY A 521 8.92 7.87 -12.50
CA GLY A 521 8.59 7.56 -11.11
C GLY A 521 9.03 8.72 -10.22
N GLY A 522 8.15 9.72 -10.04
CA GLY A 522 8.35 10.76 -9.03
C GLY A 522 7.71 12.13 -9.29
N GLY A 523 7.08 12.37 -10.43
CA GLY A 523 6.34 13.61 -10.70
C GLY A 523 4.89 13.28 -11.05
N GLY A 524 4.00 13.30 -10.05
CA GLY A 524 2.57 13.26 -10.32
C GLY A 524 2.13 14.46 -11.18
N PRO A 525 0.97 14.40 -11.83
CA PRO A 525 0.41 15.55 -12.55
C PRO A 525 0.16 16.69 -11.55
N GLY A 526 1.04 17.68 -11.61
CA GLY A 526 0.98 18.90 -10.81
C GLY A 526 -0.07 19.87 -11.26
#